data_AF-A0A3M8VEX3-F1
#
_entry.id   AF-A0A3M8VEX3-F1
#
_cell.length_a   1.000
_cell.length_b   1.000
_cell.length_c   1.000
_cell.angle_alpha   90.00
_cell.angle_beta   90.00
_cell.angle_gamma   90.00
#
_symmetry.space_group_name_H-M   'P 1'
#
loop_
_entity.id
_entity.type
_entity.pdbx_description
1 polymer ?
#
loop_
_entity_poly.entity_id
_entity_poly.type
_entity_poly.pdbx_seq_one_letter_code
_entity_poly.pdbx_strand_id
1 'polypeptide(L)'
;TGVIHAAGALDDAMLPAQSPERLARVWAAKATAAANLHAATAHLRLGMFVMFSSFASDLGTPSQANYAAANAFCDALASHRQAAGRPGLSVAWGLWAATSGLTARLDTANLARIGRLGITANTTEEGLALLDAAYRHGRPHLLALKLDARALAAQDTATLPTPLRALAATGGSGRGRPTAAAGGRPT
;
A
#
# COMPACT_ATOMS: atom_id res chain seq x y z
N THR A 1 -9.92 16.78 -15.18
CA THR A 1 -9.44 17.49 -13.97
C THR A 1 -9.24 16.49 -12.85
N GLY A 2 -8.24 16.67 -12.00
CA GLY A 2 -7.88 15.66 -11.01
C GLY A 2 -7.01 16.18 -9.88
N VAL A 3 -7.04 15.47 -8.75
CA VAL A 3 -6.14 15.70 -7.60
C VAL A 3 -5.31 14.44 -7.37
N ILE A 4 -4.01 14.61 -7.19
CA ILE A 4 -3.11 13.59 -6.64
C ILE A 4 -2.49 14.15 -5.37
N HIS A 5 -2.82 13.56 -4.23
CA HIS A 5 -2.23 13.90 -2.94
C HIS A 5 -1.08 12.95 -2.64
N ALA A 6 0.14 13.38 -2.96
CA ALA A 6 1.38 12.65 -2.69
C ALA A 6 2.20 13.24 -1.54
N ALA A 7 1.76 14.35 -0.93
CA ALA A 7 2.49 14.97 0.17
C ALA A 7 2.54 14.04 1.38
N GLY A 8 3.64 14.09 2.13
CA GLY A 8 3.87 13.24 3.29
C GLY A 8 5.08 13.69 4.09
N ALA A 9 5.08 13.33 5.37
CA ALA A 9 6.20 13.54 6.28
C ALA A 9 6.36 12.28 7.15
N LEU A 10 7.57 12.06 7.65
CA LEU A 10 7.90 11.01 8.61
C LEU A 10 8.40 11.65 9.90
N ASP A 11 8.05 11.05 11.02
CA ASP A 11 8.54 11.43 12.34
C ASP A 11 8.40 10.25 13.31
N ASP A 12 9.07 9.17 12.92
CA ASP A 12 8.89 7.83 13.49
C ASP A 12 9.39 7.79 14.94
N ALA A 13 8.65 7.08 15.78
CA ALA A 13 9.07 6.73 17.13
C ALA A 13 8.33 5.48 17.61
N MET A 14 8.96 4.68 18.46
CA MET A 14 8.26 3.60 19.15
C MET A 14 7.07 4.15 19.92
N LEU A 15 6.01 3.36 20.06
CA LEU A 15 4.74 3.83 20.64
C LEU A 15 4.91 4.54 22.00
N PRO A 16 5.75 4.07 22.95
CA PRO A 16 5.97 4.77 24.22
C PRO A 16 6.70 6.13 24.10
N ALA A 17 7.43 6.34 23.00
CA ALA A 17 8.17 7.56 22.71
C ALA A 17 7.44 8.47 21.70
N GLN A 18 6.20 8.13 21.33
CA GLN A 18 5.36 9.01 20.53
C GLN A 18 4.85 10.19 21.34
N SER A 19 4.62 11.30 20.66
CA SER A 19 4.10 12.52 21.26
C SER A 19 3.03 13.15 20.37
N PRO A 20 2.11 13.95 20.93
CA PRO A 20 1.13 14.70 20.15
C PRO A 20 1.75 15.54 19.04
N GLU A 21 2.93 16.12 19.26
CA GLU A 21 3.62 16.98 18.29
C GLU A 21 4.16 16.16 17.10
N ARG A 22 4.74 14.98 17.38
CA ARG A 22 5.19 14.03 16.33
C ARG A 22 4.01 13.55 15.50
N LEU A 23 2.90 13.21 16.16
CA LEU A 23 1.67 12.83 15.50
C LEU A 23 1.13 13.98 14.63
N ALA A 24 1.01 15.18 15.20
CA ALA A 24 0.47 16.35 14.53
C ALA A 24 1.26 16.71 13.26
N ARG A 25 2.59 16.62 13.28
CA ARG A 25 3.44 16.88 12.10
C ARG A 25 3.12 15.93 10.93
N VAL A 26 3.06 14.63 11.21
CA VAL A 26 2.76 13.61 10.18
C VAL A 26 1.30 13.70 9.72
N TRP A 27 0.39 13.88 10.68
CA TRP A 27 -1.04 14.03 10.43
C TRP A 27 -1.36 15.25 9.56
N ALA A 28 -0.71 16.39 9.82
CA ALA A 28 -0.92 17.62 9.06
C ALA A 28 -0.60 17.43 7.57
N ALA A 29 0.55 16.82 7.27
CA ALA A 29 0.99 16.60 5.89
C ALA A 29 0.13 15.59 5.12
N LYS A 30 -0.48 14.63 5.82
CA LYS A 30 -1.27 13.55 5.24
C LYS A 30 -2.77 13.77 5.40
N ALA A 31 -3.29 13.52 6.60
CA ALA A 31 -4.71 13.49 6.89
C ALA A 31 -5.36 14.88 6.79
N THR A 32 -4.80 15.90 7.44
CA THR A 32 -5.36 17.26 7.39
C THR A 32 -5.32 17.81 5.96
N ALA A 33 -4.20 17.65 5.25
CA ALA A 33 -4.10 18.05 3.86
C ALA A 33 -5.13 17.34 2.96
N ALA A 34 -5.34 16.04 3.14
CA ALA A 34 -6.34 15.27 2.39
C ALA A 34 -7.78 15.76 2.67
N ALA A 35 -8.11 16.03 3.94
CA ALA A 35 -9.39 16.59 4.34
C ALA A 35 -9.63 17.97 3.72
N ASN A 36 -8.61 18.83 3.73
CA ASN A 36 -8.65 20.16 3.11
C ASN A 36 -8.87 20.07 1.61
N LEU A 37 -8.13 19.20 0.91
CA LEU A 37 -8.34 18.94 -0.53
C LEU A 37 -9.75 18.42 -0.81
N HIS A 38 -10.27 17.53 0.02
CA HIS A 38 -11.64 17.01 -0.11
C HIS A 38 -12.68 18.14 -0.03
N ALA A 39 -12.54 19.03 0.96
CA ALA A 39 -13.46 20.14 1.20
C ALA A 39 -13.32 21.23 0.13
N ALA A 40 -12.10 21.65 -0.17
CA ALA A 40 -11.81 22.67 -1.17
C ALA A 40 -12.26 22.27 -2.58
N THR A 41 -12.34 20.97 -2.87
CA THR A 41 -12.81 20.45 -4.16
C THR A 41 -14.24 19.87 -4.11
N ALA A 42 -15.00 20.15 -3.05
CA ALA A 42 -16.38 19.67 -2.87
C ALA A 42 -17.32 20.01 -4.04
N HIS A 43 -17.18 21.23 -4.56
CA HIS A 43 -18.03 21.79 -5.61
C HIS A 43 -17.54 21.45 -7.03
N LEU A 44 -16.37 20.81 -7.18
CA LEU A 44 -15.78 20.51 -8.48
C LEU A 44 -16.16 19.11 -8.97
N ARG A 45 -16.48 19.02 -10.27
CA ARG A 45 -16.61 17.73 -10.98
C ARG A 45 -15.21 17.23 -11.36
N LEU A 46 -14.54 16.57 -10.42
CA LEU A 46 -13.25 15.93 -10.67
C LEU A 46 -13.43 14.63 -11.46
N GLY A 47 -12.48 14.32 -12.33
CA GLY A 47 -12.35 13.00 -12.95
C GLY A 47 -11.61 12.00 -12.05
N MET A 48 -10.75 12.49 -11.16
CA MET A 48 -9.97 11.66 -10.24
C MET A 48 -9.64 12.39 -8.92
N PHE A 49 -9.54 11.62 -7.85
CA PHE A 49 -9.02 12.08 -6.55
C PHE A 49 -8.21 10.93 -5.94
N VAL A 50 -6.90 10.96 -6.14
CA VAL A 50 -5.97 9.89 -5.75
C VAL A 50 -5.16 10.33 -4.55
N MET A 51 -5.03 9.47 -3.55
CA MET A 51 -4.19 9.66 -2.37
C MET A 51 -3.11 8.59 -2.32
N PHE A 52 -1.88 9.03 -2.13
CA PHE A 52 -0.75 8.11 -1.93
C PHE A 52 -0.66 7.80 -0.45
N SER A 53 -1.12 6.61 -0.13
CA SER A 53 -1.06 6.00 1.20
C SER A 53 0.17 5.07 1.27
N SER A 54 0.24 4.25 2.31
CA SER A 54 1.33 3.30 2.51
C SER A 54 0.81 2.00 3.09
N PHE A 55 1.41 0.88 2.69
CA PHE A 55 1.13 -0.44 3.25
C PHE A 55 1.23 -0.51 4.79
N ALA A 56 1.93 0.46 5.41
CA ALA A 56 2.03 0.58 6.85
C ALA A 56 0.67 0.76 7.55
N SER A 57 -0.35 1.33 6.88
CA SER A 57 -1.72 1.42 7.44
C SER A 57 -2.40 0.06 7.53
N ASP A 58 -2.09 -0.86 6.61
CA ASP A 58 -2.72 -2.19 6.53
C ASP A 58 -1.94 -3.29 7.28
N LEU A 59 -0.61 -3.30 7.13
CA LEU A 59 0.25 -4.37 7.66
C LEU A 59 1.00 -3.98 8.94
N GLY A 60 1.03 -2.68 9.24
CA GLY A 60 1.83 -2.13 10.33
C GLY A 60 3.34 -2.12 10.05
N THR A 61 3.98 -1.10 10.59
CA THR A 61 5.45 -1.01 10.64
C THR A 61 5.85 -0.54 12.03
N PRO A 62 6.81 -1.22 12.70
CA PRO A 62 7.36 -0.74 13.97
C PRO A 62 7.76 0.74 13.89
N SER A 63 7.60 1.47 14.99
CA SER A 63 7.83 2.93 15.09
C SER A 63 7.00 3.84 14.16
N GLN A 64 6.10 3.32 13.33
CA GLN A 64 5.33 4.10 12.36
C GLN A 64 3.85 4.23 12.74
N ALA A 65 3.52 4.26 14.04
CA ALA A 65 2.12 4.34 14.48
C ALA A 65 1.43 5.63 14.00
N ASN A 66 2.10 6.78 14.12
CA ASN A 66 1.61 8.06 13.60
C ASN A 66 1.44 8.05 12.07
N TYR A 67 2.41 7.51 11.34
CA TYR A 67 2.39 7.41 9.88
C TYR A 67 1.30 6.46 9.39
N ALA A 68 1.17 5.28 10.00
CA ALA A 68 0.10 4.32 9.72
C ALA A 68 -1.28 4.96 9.95
N ALA A 69 -1.48 5.64 11.08
CA ALA A 69 -2.75 6.30 11.39
C ALA A 69 -3.11 7.41 10.37
N ALA A 70 -2.14 8.23 9.98
CA ALA A 70 -2.38 9.31 9.02
C ALA A 70 -2.67 8.79 7.60
N ASN A 71 -2.06 7.67 7.20
CA ASN A 71 -2.35 6.99 5.93
C ASN A 71 -3.71 6.27 5.96
N ALA A 72 -4.06 5.62 7.08
CA ALA A 72 -5.37 4.99 7.28
C ALA A 72 -6.53 5.99 7.16
N PHE A 73 -6.31 7.25 7.56
CA PHE A 73 -7.29 8.32 7.31
C PHE A 73 -7.54 8.55 5.81
N CYS A 74 -6.48 8.56 4.98
CA CYS A 74 -6.63 8.69 3.52
C CYS A 74 -7.39 7.50 2.92
N ASP A 75 -7.12 6.28 3.42
CA ASP A 75 -7.79 5.05 3.00
C ASP A 75 -9.29 5.10 3.30
N ALA A 76 -9.64 5.56 4.50
CA ALA A 76 -11.03 5.79 4.91
C ALA A 76 -11.69 6.93 4.10
N LEU A 77 -10.96 8.02 3.82
CA LEU A 77 -11.47 9.14 3.03
C LEU A 77 -11.78 8.73 1.59
N ALA A 78 -10.97 7.86 0.98
CA ALA A 78 -11.25 7.34 -0.36
C ALA A 78 -12.56 6.56 -0.37
N SER A 79 -12.75 5.70 0.61
CA SER A 79 -13.97 4.90 0.79
C SER A 79 -15.20 5.79 1.02
N HIS A 80 -15.06 6.80 1.88
CA HIS A 80 -16.10 7.80 2.14
C HIS A 80 -16.50 8.55 0.86
N ARG A 81 -15.52 8.98 0.05
CA ARG A 81 -15.78 9.68 -1.21
C ARG A 81 -16.55 8.81 -2.19
N GLN A 82 -16.13 7.55 -2.38
CA GLN A 82 -16.84 6.63 -3.26
C GLN A 82 -18.26 6.34 -2.78
N ALA A 83 -18.47 6.15 -1.46
CA ALA A 83 -19.80 5.98 -0.88
C ALA A 83 -20.72 7.19 -1.12
N ALA A 84 -20.15 8.38 -1.26
CA ALA A 84 -20.86 9.62 -1.63
C ALA A 84 -20.96 9.85 -3.16
N GLY A 85 -20.64 8.85 -3.99
CA GLY A 85 -20.69 8.96 -5.46
C GLY A 85 -19.61 9.86 -6.06
N ARG A 86 -18.54 10.17 -5.32
CA ARG A 86 -17.44 11.03 -5.76
C ARG A 86 -16.19 10.18 -6.03
N PRO A 87 -15.34 10.56 -7.01
CA PRO A 87 -14.07 9.86 -7.23
C PRO A 87 -13.23 9.85 -5.95
N GLY A 88 -12.67 8.70 -5.62
CA GLY A 88 -11.77 8.49 -4.49
C GLY A 88 -11.00 7.20 -4.69
N LEU A 89 -9.67 7.29 -4.61
CA LEU A 89 -8.76 6.16 -4.63
C LEU A 89 -7.62 6.43 -3.65
N SER A 90 -7.40 5.51 -2.73
CA SER A 90 -6.18 5.43 -1.93
C SER A 90 -5.34 4.26 -2.43
N VAL A 91 -4.06 4.53 -2.68
CA VAL A 91 -3.10 3.48 -3.05
C VAL A 91 -2.10 3.32 -1.92
N ALA A 92 -2.17 2.20 -1.21
CA ALA A 92 -1.23 1.83 -0.15
C ALA A 92 0.04 1.26 -0.77
N TRP A 93 1.02 2.15 -0.99
CA TRP A 93 2.27 1.79 -1.63
C TRP A 93 3.18 0.97 -0.73
N GLY A 94 3.84 -0.02 -1.35
CA GLY A 94 5.07 -0.63 -0.83
C GLY A 94 6.29 0.27 -1.06
N LEU A 95 7.46 -0.34 -1.23
CA LEU A 95 8.69 0.40 -1.51
C LEU A 95 8.73 0.87 -2.97
N TRP A 96 9.29 2.06 -3.17
CA TRP A 96 9.70 2.58 -4.47
C TRP A 96 11.23 2.55 -4.54
N ALA A 97 11.79 2.08 -5.66
CA ALA A 97 13.23 1.95 -5.87
C ALA A 97 13.89 3.33 -6.04
N ALA A 98 13.17 4.27 -6.66
CA ALA A 98 13.59 5.67 -6.68
C ALA A 98 13.64 6.22 -5.25
N THR A 99 14.82 6.66 -4.84
CA THR A 99 14.99 7.33 -3.56
C THR A 99 14.34 8.71 -3.64
N SER A 100 13.35 8.93 -2.77
CA SER A 100 12.67 10.20 -2.57
C SER A 100 13.02 10.72 -1.18
N GLY A 101 12.63 11.97 -0.86
CA GLY A 101 12.83 12.54 0.49
C GLY A 101 12.19 11.72 1.62
N LEU A 102 11.19 10.85 1.31
CA LEU A 102 10.53 9.96 2.25
C LEU A 102 11.23 8.59 2.34
N THR A 103 11.53 7.96 1.19
CA THR A 103 12.17 6.63 1.15
C THR A 103 13.65 6.66 1.53
N ALA A 104 14.33 7.81 1.37
CA ALA A 104 15.71 8.00 1.81
C ALA A 104 15.87 8.09 3.34
N ARG A 105 14.78 8.29 4.10
CA ARG A 105 14.80 8.40 5.58
C ARG A 105 14.32 7.14 6.29
N LEU A 106 13.91 6.10 5.56
CA LEU A 106 13.65 4.79 6.16
C LEU A 106 14.97 4.25 6.72
N ASP A 107 14.99 3.93 8.00
CA ASP A 107 16.16 3.31 8.60
C ASP A 107 16.42 1.91 8.01
N THR A 108 17.67 1.46 8.10
CA THR A 108 18.13 0.17 7.58
C THR A 108 17.36 -1.01 8.18
N ALA A 109 16.91 -0.91 9.44
CA ALA A 109 16.18 -1.98 10.11
C ALA A 109 14.77 -2.16 9.54
N ASN A 110 14.10 -1.07 9.19
CA ASN A 110 12.81 -1.05 8.55
C ASN A 110 12.90 -1.62 7.13
N LEU A 111 13.91 -1.22 6.34
CA LEU A 111 14.14 -1.80 5.01
C LEU A 111 14.40 -3.31 5.07
N ALA A 112 15.26 -3.76 5.99
CA ALA A 112 15.55 -5.19 6.17
C ALA A 112 14.29 -5.99 6.55
N ARG A 113 13.40 -5.43 7.39
CA ARG A 113 12.14 -6.08 7.76
C ARG A 113 11.15 -6.15 6.60
N ILE A 114 11.04 -5.07 5.82
CA ILE A 114 10.19 -5.06 4.63
C ILE A 114 10.68 -6.12 3.63
N GLY A 115 11.99 -6.23 3.45
CA GLY A 115 12.61 -7.31 2.67
C GLY A 115 12.29 -8.70 3.22
N ARG A 116 12.26 -8.87 4.56
CA ARG A 116 11.78 -10.12 5.17
C ARG A 116 10.33 -10.41 4.81
N LEU A 117 9.45 -9.43 4.67
CA LEU A 117 8.06 -9.69 4.24
C LEU A 117 7.95 -10.07 2.74
N GLY A 118 9.07 -10.27 2.03
CA GLY A 118 9.10 -10.50 0.60
C GLY A 118 8.69 -9.27 -0.21
N ILE A 119 8.56 -8.11 0.43
CA ILE A 119 8.20 -6.85 -0.24
C ILE A 119 9.48 -6.25 -0.80
N THR A 120 9.53 -6.14 -2.13
CA THR A 120 10.64 -5.56 -2.86
C THR A 120 10.26 -4.18 -3.39
N ALA A 121 11.26 -3.41 -3.80
CA ALA A 121 11.04 -2.09 -4.34
C ALA A 121 10.48 -2.15 -5.77
N ASN A 122 9.40 -1.41 -6.03
CA ASN A 122 8.88 -1.17 -7.37
C ASN A 122 9.81 -0.20 -8.10
N THR A 123 10.11 -0.45 -9.37
CA THR A 123 10.66 0.63 -10.22
C THR A 123 9.61 1.72 -10.43
N THR A 124 10.01 2.88 -10.95
CA THR A 124 9.07 3.96 -11.27
C THR A 124 8.03 3.49 -12.28
N GLU A 125 8.45 2.74 -13.30
CA GLU A 125 7.58 2.19 -14.35
C GLU A 125 6.57 1.19 -13.76
N GLU A 126 7.03 0.29 -12.89
CA GLU A 126 6.15 -0.66 -12.19
C GLU A 126 5.15 0.07 -11.28
N GLY A 127 5.59 1.08 -10.54
CA GLY A 127 4.74 1.90 -9.68
C GLY A 127 3.67 2.64 -10.47
N LEU A 128 4.01 3.26 -11.60
CA LEU A 128 3.04 3.93 -12.47
C LEU A 128 2.06 2.94 -13.12
N ALA A 129 2.54 1.77 -13.54
CA ALA A 129 1.66 0.72 -14.07
C ALA A 129 0.67 0.21 -13.01
N LEU A 130 1.09 0.08 -11.76
CA LEU A 130 0.22 -0.26 -10.63
C LEU A 130 -0.80 0.85 -10.32
N LEU A 131 -0.41 2.12 -10.45
CA LEU A 131 -1.36 3.23 -10.31
C LEU A 131 -2.45 3.17 -11.38
N ASP A 132 -2.08 2.94 -12.64
CA ASP A 132 -3.03 2.78 -13.75
C ASP A 132 -3.94 1.56 -13.55
N ALA A 133 -3.41 0.47 -13.01
CA ALA A 133 -4.19 -0.72 -12.68
C ALA A 133 -5.18 -0.44 -11.53
N ALA A 134 -4.72 0.23 -10.47
CA ALA A 134 -5.54 0.58 -9.31
C ALA A 134 -6.70 1.51 -9.71
N TYR A 135 -6.42 2.52 -10.55
CA TYR A 135 -7.44 3.42 -11.08
C TYR A 135 -8.51 2.69 -11.88
N ARG A 136 -8.12 1.75 -12.76
CA ARG A 136 -9.04 0.94 -13.56
C ARG A 136 -9.84 -0.08 -12.74
N HIS A 137 -9.28 -0.58 -11.63
CA HIS A 137 -9.96 -1.54 -10.76
C HIS A 137 -11.19 -0.91 -10.08
N GLY A 138 -11.19 0.40 -9.82
CA GLY A 138 -12.35 1.13 -9.30
C GLY A 138 -12.66 0.92 -7.82
N ARG A 139 -11.88 0.12 -7.08
CA ARG A 139 -12.01 0.00 -5.61
C ARG A 139 -11.42 1.24 -4.91
N PRO A 140 -11.95 1.63 -3.73
CA PRO A 140 -11.51 2.86 -3.06
C PRO A 140 -10.13 2.72 -2.42
N HIS A 141 -9.69 1.51 -2.07
CA HIS A 141 -8.43 1.25 -1.40
C HIS A 141 -7.79 -0.04 -1.94
N LEU A 142 -6.52 0.06 -2.34
CA LEU A 142 -5.74 -1.05 -2.90
C LEU A 142 -4.29 -0.97 -2.42
N LEU A 143 -3.72 -2.11 -2.05
CA LEU A 143 -2.29 -2.24 -1.78
C LEU A 143 -1.54 -2.46 -3.10
N ALA A 144 -0.49 -1.67 -3.33
CA ALA A 144 0.37 -1.76 -4.49
C ALA A 144 1.77 -2.22 -4.06
N LEU A 145 1.94 -3.54 -4.00
CA LEU A 145 3.15 -4.20 -3.50
C LEU A 145 3.79 -5.06 -4.59
N LYS A 146 5.13 -5.01 -4.68
CA LYS A 146 5.91 -6.01 -5.42
C LYS A 146 6.33 -7.10 -4.45
N LEU A 147 5.69 -8.26 -4.54
CA LEU A 147 5.94 -9.39 -3.65
C LEU A 147 6.80 -10.44 -4.36
N ASP A 148 7.88 -10.85 -3.70
CA ASP A 148 8.56 -12.12 -4.00
C ASP A 148 7.76 -13.25 -3.36
N ALA A 149 6.90 -13.88 -4.15
CA ALA A 149 6.05 -14.97 -3.70
C ALA A 149 6.83 -16.19 -3.19
N ARG A 150 8.06 -16.42 -3.68
CA ARG A 150 8.90 -17.53 -3.20
C ARG A 150 9.48 -17.21 -1.84
N ALA A 151 10.01 -16.00 -1.67
CA ALA A 151 10.49 -15.53 -0.37
C ALA A 151 9.38 -15.51 0.67
N LEU A 152 8.16 -15.11 0.27
CA LEU A 152 6.98 -15.11 1.13
C LEU A 152 6.54 -16.54 1.52
N ALA A 153 6.53 -17.48 0.57
CA ALA A 153 6.14 -18.88 0.82
C ALA A 153 7.17 -19.66 1.66
N ALA A 154 8.44 -19.23 1.66
CA ALA A 154 9.49 -19.83 2.48
C ALA A 154 9.42 -19.42 3.97
N GLN A 155 8.52 -18.49 4.33
CA GLN A 155 8.37 -18.01 5.70
C GLN A 155 7.43 -18.88 6.52
N ASP A 156 7.65 -18.93 7.83
CA ASP A 156 6.66 -19.46 8.75
C ASP A 156 5.40 -18.58 8.70
N THR A 157 4.29 -19.16 8.23
CA THR A 157 2.98 -18.50 8.15
C THR A 157 2.51 -17.89 9.47
N ALA A 158 2.92 -18.43 10.62
CA ALA A 158 2.60 -17.88 11.93
C ALA A 158 3.23 -16.49 12.15
N THR A 159 4.39 -16.25 11.53
CA THR A 159 5.16 -14.99 11.63
C THR A 159 4.69 -13.93 10.64
N LEU A 160 3.91 -14.30 9.63
CA LEU A 160 3.38 -13.37 8.62
C LEU A 160 2.15 -12.60 9.14
N PRO A 161 2.00 -11.32 8.77
CA PRO A 161 0.75 -10.59 8.93
C PRO A 161 -0.41 -11.36 8.30
N THR A 162 -1.57 -11.40 8.97
CA THR A 162 -2.75 -12.15 8.53
C THR A 162 -3.10 -11.94 7.05
N PRO A 163 -3.07 -10.70 6.50
CA PRO A 163 -3.36 -10.48 5.08
C PRO A 163 -2.40 -11.20 4.11
N LEU A 164 -1.16 -11.47 4.52
CA LEU A 164 -0.14 -12.11 3.67
C LEU A 164 -0.15 -13.64 3.76
N ARG A 165 -0.80 -14.23 4.79
CA ARG A 165 -0.81 -15.69 5.00
C ARG A 165 -1.45 -16.45 3.84
N ALA A 166 -2.55 -15.93 3.29
CA ALA A 166 -3.23 -16.55 2.16
C ALA A 166 -2.35 -16.55 0.89
N LEU A 167 -1.56 -15.49 0.68
CA LEU A 167 -0.64 -15.36 -0.44
C LEU A 167 0.55 -16.35 -0.32
N ALA A 168 1.07 -16.55 0.88
CA ALA A 168 2.12 -17.54 1.15
C ALA A 168 1.65 -18.97 0.84
N ALA A 169 0.41 -19.31 1.23
CA ALA A 169 -0.18 -20.63 0.98
C ALA A 169 -0.33 -20.95 -0.52
N THR A 170 -0.65 -19.94 -1.34
CA THR A 170 -0.79 -20.13 -2.80
C THR A 170 0.55 -20.34 -3.52
N GLY A 171 1.66 -19.85 -2.97
CA GLY A 171 3.00 -20.03 -3.54
C GLY A 171 3.60 -21.42 -3.27
N GLY A 172 3.15 -22.10 -2.20
CA GLY A 172 3.59 -23.46 -1.84
C GLY A 172 2.83 -24.57 -2.58
N SER A 173 1.60 -24.31 -3.06
CA SER A 173 0.87 -25.27 -3.87
C SER A 173 1.26 -25.14 -5.34
N GLY A 174 2.39 -25.75 -5.71
CA GLY A 174 2.57 -26.25 -7.06
C GLY A 174 1.52 -27.33 -7.33
N ARG A 175 0.26 -26.94 -7.56
CA ARG A 175 -0.74 -27.83 -8.14
C ARG A 175 -0.27 -28.06 -9.57
N GLY A 176 0.40 -29.20 -9.78
CA GLY A 176 0.75 -29.68 -11.09
C GLY A 176 -0.46 -29.54 -12.00
N ARG A 177 -0.31 -28.76 -13.06
CA ARG A 177 -1.30 -28.70 -14.13
C ARG A 177 -1.54 -30.14 -14.57
N PRO A 178 -2.77 -30.68 -14.54
CA PRO A 178 -3.00 -32.03 -15.04
C PRO A 178 -2.55 -32.04 -16.50
N THR A 179 -1.48 -32.79 -16.79
CA THR A 179 -1.13 -33.09 -18.17
C THR A 179 -2.25 -33.94 -18.70
N ALA A 180 -3.00 -33.40 -19.68
CA ALA A 180 -3.96 -34.17 -20.43
C ALA A 180 -3.23 -35.39 -21.02
N ALA A 181 -3.62 -36.59 -20.61
CA ALA A 181 -3.15 -37.81 -21.22
C ALA A 181 -3.57 -37.78 -22.70
N ALA A 182 -2.60 -37.72 -23.60
CA ALA A 182 -2.83 -37.97 -25.01
C ALA A 182 -3.25 -39.44 -25.15
N GLY A 183 -4.55 -39.67 -25.27
CA GLY A 183 -5.10 -40.98 -25.60
C GLY A 183 -4.68 -41.37 -27.01
N GLY A 184 -3.65 -42.22 -27.11
CA GLY A 184 -3.34 -42.95 -28.33
C GLY A 184 -4.48 -43.93 -28.64
N ARG A 185 -5.05 -43.84 -29.83
CA ARG A 185 -5.92 -44.88 -30.38
C ARG A 185 -5.05 -45.97 -31.02
N PRO A 186 -5.24 -47.27 -30.68
CA PRO A 186 -4.69 -48.34 -31.49
C PRO A 186 -5.42 -48.41 -32.83
N THR A 187 -4.69 -48.90 -33.83
CA THR A 187 -5.06 -49.15 -35.23
C THR A 187 -6.31 -49.98 -35.40
#